data_AF-A0A662KSU0-F1
#
_entry.id   AF-A0A662KSU0-F1
#
_cell.length_a   1.000
_cell.length_b   1.000
_cell.length_c   1.000
_cell.angle_alpha   90.00
_cell.angle_beta   90.00
_cell.angle_gamma   90.00
#
_symmetry.space_group_name_H-M   'P 1'
#
loop_
_entity.id
_entity.type
_entity.pdbx_description
1 polymer ?
#
loop_
_entity_poly.entity_id
_entity_poly.type
_entity_poly.pdbx_seq_one_letter_code
_entity_poly.pdbx_strand_id
1 'polypeptide(L)' 'MRGLDGRANRIDYSYIWDKMPLFPRIMYYIGDIGCHQKESRSFILNENQMPVCVRDTGIFIGMTSA' A
#
# COMPACT_ATOMS: atom_id res chain seq x y z
N MET A 1 4.26 16.17 -9.78
CA MET A 1 3.68 15.24 -8.78
C MET A 1 4.36 13.89 -8.99
N ARG A 2 4.93 13.26 -7.95
CA ARG A 2 5.75 12.04 -8.08
C ARG A 2 4.96 10.75 -8.43
N GLY A 3 3.67 10.85 -8.70
CA GLY A 3 2.80 9.69 -8.92
C GLY A 3 2.45 8.91 -7.64
N LEU A 4 2.62 9.52 -6.47
CA LEU A 4 2.46 8.88 -5.17
C LEU A 4 1.19 9.35 -4.44
N ASP A 5 0.21 9.83 -5.20
CA ASP A 5 -1.05 10.37 -4.72
C ASP A 5 -2.16 9.31 -4.58
N GLY A 6 -1.88 8.06 -5.01
CA GLY A 6 -2.62 6.80 -4.75
C GLY A 6 -4.15 6.90 -4.74
N ARG A 7 -4.83 6.22 -5.67
CA ARG A 7 -6.31 6.23 -5.71
C ARG A 7 -6.89 4.92 -5.21
N ALA A 8 -7.89 4.99 -4.34
CA ALA A 8 -8.58 3.80 -3.87
C ALA A 8 -9.26 3.06 -5.04
N ASN A 9 -9.30 1.73 -4.97
CA ASN A 9 -9.89 0.83 -5.98
C ASN A 9 -9.25 0.96 -7.37
N ARG A 10 -7.97 1.34 -7.44
CA ARG A 10 -7.25 1.48 -8.69
C ARG A 10 -5.86 0.91 -8.54
N ILE A 11 -5.53 -0.05 -9.40
CA ILE A 11 -4.15 -0.50 -9.57
C ILE A 11 -3.41 0.60 -10.34
N ASP A 12 -2.48 1.27 -9.68
CA ASP A 12 -1.51 2.16 -10.32
C ASP A 12 -0.12 1.51 -10.29
N TYR A 13 0.86 2.03 -11.02
CA TYR A 13 2.28 1.62 -10.98
C TYR A 13 2.68 0.13 -10.82
N SER A 14 1.84 -0.83 -11.24
CA SER A 14 2.04 -2.26 -10.93
C SER A 14 3.35 -2.85 -11.41
N TYR A 15 3.85 -2.32 -12.53
CA TYR A 15 5.14 -2.68 -13.12
C TYR A 15 6.34 -2.54 -12.16
N ILE A 16 6.19 -1.78 -11.06
CA ILE A 16 7.21 -1.63 -10.01
C ILE A 16 7.22 -2.86 -9.09
N TRP A 17 6.07 -3.22 -8.51
CA TRP A 17 5.99 -4.37 -7.59
C TRP A 17 5.73 -5.71 -8.27
N ASP A 18 5.41 -5.74 -9.57
CA ASP A 18 5.31 -6.97 -10.35
C ASP A 18 6.64 -7.74 -10.41
N LYS A 19 7.75 -7.04 -10.19
CA LYS A 19 9.11 -7.57 -10.09
C LYS A 19 9.45 -8.13 -8.71
N MET A 20 8.60 -7.89 -7.69
CA MET A 20 8.82 -8.40 -6.35
C MET A 20 8.45 -9.90 -6.25
N PRO A 21 8.96 -10.62 -5.23
CA PRO A 21 8.49 -11.97 -4.91
C PRO A 21 6.96 -12.04 -4.73
N LEU A 22 6.40 -13.24 -4.85
CA LEU A 22 4.95 -13.43 -4.89
C LEU A 22 4.19 -12.78 -3.71
N PHE A 23 4.70 -12.95 -2.49
CA PHE A 23 4.07 -12.41 -1.28
C PHE A 23 3.97 -10.88 -1.26
N PRO A 24 5.08 -10.11 -1.31
CA PRO A 24 5.01 -8.66 -1.34
C PRO A 24 4.18 -8.16 -2.53
N ARG A 25 4.32 -8.78 -3.71
CA ARG A 25 3.52 -8.43 -4.89
C ARG A 25 2.01 -8.50 -4.60
N ILE A 26 1.53 -9.59 -4.01
CA ILE A 26 0.11 -9.74 -3.63
C ILE A 26 -0.31 -8.64 -2.65
N MET A 27 0.54 -8.31 -1.66
CA MET A 27 0.22 -7.29 -0.67
C MET A 27 0.08 -5.89 -1.30
N TYR A 28 0.91 -5.55 -2.28
CA TYR A 28 0.75 -4.30 -3.05
C TYR A 28 -0.53 -4.28 -3.89
N TYR A 29 -0.90 -5.39 -4.53
CA TYR A 29 -2.19 -5.46 -5.24
C TYR A 29 -3.38 -5.26 -4.30
N ILE A 30 -3.37 -5.87 -3.12
CA ILE A 30 -4.43 -5.67 -2.11
C ILE A 30 -4.42 -4.22 -1.61
N GLY A 31 -3.23 -3.66 -1.41
CA GLY A 31 -3.00 -2.26 -1.07
C GLY A 31 -3.69 -1.31 -2.04
N ASP A 32 -3.42 -1.42 -3.33
CA ASP A 32 -4.01 -0.57 -4.37
C ASP A 32 -5.54 -0.68 -4.49
N ILE A 33 -6.08 -1.88 -4.24
CA ILE A 33 -7.52 -2.10 -4.26
C ILE A 33 -8.16 -1.47 -3.01
N GLY A 34 -7.62 -1.73 -1.82
CA GLY A 34 -8.24 -1.37 -0.54
C GLY A 34 -7.84 0.01 0.03
N CYS A 35 -6.69 0.54 -0.38
CA CYS A 35 -6.08 1.76 0.13
C CYS A 35 -5.89 2.79 -0.99
N HIS A 36 -5.95 4.07 -0.63
CA HIS A 36 -5.48 5.16 -1.48
C HIS A 36 -3.97 5.36 -1.26
N GLN A 37 -3.09 4.44 -1.69
CA GLN A 37 -1.67 4.31 -1.29
C GLN A 37 -0.80 5.60 -1.44
N LYS A 38 -1.05 6.59 -0.58
CA LYS A 38 -0.51 7.95 -0.60
C LYS A 38 0.78 8.00 0.19
N GLU A 39 1.86 8.43 -0.44
CA GLU A 39 3.19 8.55 0.21
C GLU A 39 3.10 9.36 1.50
N SER A 40 2.42 10.52 1.48
CA SER A 40 2.21 11.37 2.66
C SER A 40 1.57 10.69 3.88
N ARG A 41 1.01 9.50 3.70
CA ARG A 41 0.30 8.72 4.72
C ARG A 41 0.77 7.28 4.80
N SER A 42 1.85 6.91 4.12
CA SER A 42 2.41 5.57 4.14
C SER A 42 3.69 5.56 4.97
N PHE A 43 3.95 4.43 5.62
CA PHE A 43 5.28 4.20 6.19
C PHE A 43 6.28 3.96 5.06
N ILE A 44 7.47 4.53 5.21
CA ILE A 44 8.60 4.25 4.33
C ILE A 44 9.60 3.43 5.14
N LEU A 45 9.82 2.18 4.73
CA LEU A 45 10.78 1.27 5.37
C LEU A 45 11.82 0.86 4.33
N ASN A 46 13.11 1.04 4.62
CA ASN A 46 14.19 0.71 3.67
C ASN A 46 13.97 1.34 2.28
N GLU A 47 13.60 2.62 2.25
CA GLU A 47 13.27 3.37 1.03
C GLU A 47 12.05 2.84 0.24
N ASN A 48 11.35 1.84 0.78
CA ASN A 48 10.17 1.25 0.18
C ASN A 48 8.91 1.81 0.86
N GLN A 49 8.02 2.41 0.05
CA GLN A 49 6.70 2.82 0.53
C GLN A 49 5.84 1.58 0.76
N MET A 50 5.38 1.38 1.99
CA MET A 50 4.58 0.22 2.35
C MET A 50 3.22 0.19 1.63
N PRO A 51 2.66 -1.01 1.36
CA PRO A 51 1.48 -1.20 0.51
C PRO A 51 0.17 -0.67 1.13
N VAL A 52 0.18 -0.24 2.38
CA VAL A 52 -0.99 0.32 3.06
C VAL A 52 -0.63 1.59 3.81
N CYS A 53 -1.60 2.47 3.98
CA CYS A 53 -1.41 3.74 4.69
C CYS A 53 -1.69 3.59 6.20
N VAL A 54 -1.29 4.60 6.98
CA VAL A 54 -1.47 4.65 8.45
C VAL A 54 -2.92 4.43 8.89
N ARG A 55 -3.90 4.80 8.04
CA ARG A 55 -5.32 4.57 8.31
C ARG A 55 -5.64 3.09 8.35
N ASP A 56 -5.20 2.35 7.34
CA ASP A 56 -5.53 0.92 7.21
C ASP A 56 -4.73 0.10 8.23
N THR A 57 -3.50 0.52 8.53
CA THR A 57 -2.77 -0.03 9.68
C THR A 57 -3.58 0.11 10.98
N GLY A 58 -4.20 1.27 11.22
CA GLY A 58 -5.08 1.47 12.38
C GLY A 58 -6.33 0.57 12.35
N ILE A 59 -6.94 0.38 11.18
CA ILE A 59 -8.09 -0.52 11.00
C ILE A 59 -7.70 -1.97 11.30
N PHE A 60 -6.55 -2.45 10.80
CA PHE A 60 -6.07 -3.81 11.05
C PHE A 60 -5.75 -4.07 12.52
N ILE A 61 -5.12 -3.10 13.19
CA ILE A 61 -4.87 -3.16 14.63
C ILE A 61 -6.21 -3.26 15.38
N GLY A 62 -7.17 -2.38 15.05
CA GLY A 62 -8.50 -2.39 15.65
C GLY A 62 -9.25 -3.71 15.46
N MET A 63 -9.23 -4.28 14.26
CA MET A 63 -9.87 -5.57 13.96
C MET A 63 -9.19 -6.74 14.68
N THR A 64 -7.86 -6.70 14.85
CA THR A 64 -7.10 -7.76 15.53
C THR A 64 -7.20 -7.67 17.05
N SER A 65 -7.62 -6.52 17.57
CA SER A 65 -7.82 -6.30 19.02
C SER A 65 -9.23 -6.64 19.53
N ALA A 66 -10.10 -7.15 18.66
CA ALA A 66 -11.48 -7.53 18.96
C ALA A 66 -11.65 -9.03 19.23
#